data_AF-A0A1X1BM31-F1
#
_entry.id   AF-A0A1X1BM31-F1
#
_cell.length_a   1.000
_cell.length_b   1.000
_cell.length_c   1.000
_cell.angle_alpha   90.00
_cell.angle_beta   90.00
_cell.angle_gamma   90.00
#
_symmetry.space_group_name_H-M   'P 1'
#
loop_
_entity.id
_entity.type
_entity.pdbx_description
1 polymer ?
#
loop_
_entity_poly.entity_id
_entity_poly.type
_entity_poly.pdbx_seq_one_letter_code
_entity_poly.pdbx_strand_id
1 'polypeptide(L)'
;MEEQPPLYLRIAQRLRKANGDTPMSYLEFREADYKLAKERHEVVKIIGARIRDICRSELDDYVNCYTEKTWPAFTCKKEAERMKRCIRHYQNILTTPESQQQIMEERLRTGESFVVPSFLKDKMQPPEL
;
A
#
# COMPACT_ATOMS: atom_id res chain seq x y z
N MET A 1 16.35 4.22 -19.42
CA MET A 1 15.38 4.78 -18.46
C MET A 1 16.10 4.85 -17.13
N GLU A 2 16.33 6.05 -16.61
CA GLU A 2 16.92 6.22 -15.27
C GLU A 2 15.87 5.82 -14.23
N GLU A 3 16.14 4.74 -13.49
CA GLU A 3 15.24 4.22 -12.48
C GLU A 3 15.21 5.20 -11.30
N GLN A 4 14.11 5.93 -11.13
CA GLN A 4 14.00 6.88 -10.03
C GLN A 4 14.03 6.12 -8.70
N PRO A 5 14.82 6.57 -7.71
CA PRO A 5 14.91 5.88 -6.44
C PRO A 5 13.52 5.82 -5.76
N PRO A 6 13.25 4.75 -5.00
CA PRO A 6 12.02 4.57 -4.27
C PRO A 6 11.55 5.82 -3.53
N LEU A 7 10.24 6.08 -3.53
CA LEU A 7 9.67 7.28 -2.92
C LEU A 7 10.14 7.48 -1.47
N TYR A 8 10.24 6.41 -0.68
CA TYR A 8 10.74 6.49 0.70
C TYR A 8 12.20 6.95 0.78
N LEU A 9 13.06 6.55 -0.17
CA LEU A 9 14.45 7.01 -0.25
C LEU A 9 14.53 8.47 -0.66
N ARG A 10 13.68 8.91 -1.61
CA ARG A 10 13.60 10.32 -2.00
C ARG A 10 13.16 11.20 -0.85
N ILE A 11 12.18 10.74 -0.08
CA ILE A 11 11.70 11.45 1.12
C ILE A 11 12.81 11.45 2.18
N ALA A 12 13.46 10.31 2.47
CA ALA A 12 14.57 10.24 3.41
C ALA A 12 15.77 11.13 3.01
N GLN A 13 16.11 11.20 1.73
CA GLN A 13 17.16 12.09 1.20
C GLN A 13 16.78 13.56 1.39
N ARG A 14 15.53 13.94 1.12
CA ARG A 14 15.02 15.30 1.38
C ARG A 14 15.06 15.64 2.87
N LEU A 15 14.68 14.70 3.74
CA LEU A 15 14.77 14.85 5.20
C LEU A 15 16.22 15.03 5.65
N ARG A 16 17.17 14.22 5.14
CA ARG A 16 18.60 14.37 5.46
C ARG A 16 19.17 15.71 5.00
N LYS A 17 18.78 16.17 3.80
CA LYS A 17 19.20 17.48 3.28
C LYS A 17 18.65 18.60 4.17
N ALA A 18 17.36 18.57 4.50
CA ALA A 18 16.75 19.53 5.41
C ALA A 18 17.37 19.51 6.83
N ASN A 19 17.76 18.33 7.31
CA ASN A 19 18.45 18.14 8.60
C ASN A 19 19.85 18.79 8.62
N GLY A 20 20.54 18.83 7.48
CA GLY A 20 21.83 19.50 7.35
C GLY A 20 21.73 21.02 7.46
N ASP A 21 20.62 21.60 6.96
CA ASP A 21 20.35 23.04 7.01
C ASP A 21 19.73 23.46 8.35
N THR A 22 18.91 22.59 8.95
CA THR A 22 18.21 22.77 10.23
C THR A 22 18.12 21.43 10.95
N PRO A 23 18.85 21.21 12.07
CA PRO A 23 18.82 19.94 12.79
C PRO A 23 17.40 19.56 13.21
N MET A 24 16.93 18.44 12.68
CA MET A 24 15.65 17.83 12.98
C MET A 24 15.69 17.31 14.42
N SER A 25 14.69 17.68 15.19
CA SER A 25 14.49 17.14 16.53
C SER A 25 14.15 15.65 16.46
N TYR A 26 14.40 14.94 17.56
CA TYR A 26 13.98 13.55 17.73
C TYR A 26 12.47 13.37 17.51
N LEU A 27 11.65 14.35 17.92
CA LEU A 27 10.20 14.30 17.78
C LEU A 27 9.77 14.35 16.31
N GLU A 28 10.38 15.22 15.50
CA GLU A 28 10.13 15.31 14.06
C GLU A 28 10.57 14.03 13.33
N PHE A 29 11.69 13.43 13.72
CA PHE A 29 12.11 12.14 13.18
C PHE A 29 11.10 11.03 13.48
N ARG A 30 10.64 10.93 14.74
CA ARG A 30 9.62 9.95 15.12
C ARG A 30 8.30 10.17 14.40
N GLU A 31 7.90 11.42 14.19
CA GLU A 31 6.70 11.75 13.45
C GLU A 31 6.81 11.28 11.99
N ALA A 32 7.95 11.51 11.34
CA ALA A 32 8.20 11.06 9.98
C ALA A 32 8.15 9.53 9.86
N ASP A 33 8.78 8.81 10.79
CA ASP A 33 8.77 7.34 10.81
C ASP A 33 7.35 6.78 11.04
N TYR A 34 6.61 7.36 11.98
CA TYR A 34 5.20 7.00 12.21
C TYR A 34 4.34 7.21 10.96
N LYS A 35 4.49 8.35 10.27
CA LYS A 35 3.77 8.65 9.02
C LYS A 35 4.12 7.68 7.90
N LEU A 36 5.38 7.30 7.77
CA LEU A 36 5.84 6.27 6.82
C LEU A 36 5.22 4.91 7.11
N ALA A 37 5.23 4.48 8.38
CA ALA A 37 4.61 3.23 8.80
C ALA A 37 3.09 3.22 8.51
N LYS A 38 2.41 4.34 8.79
CA LYS A 38 0.99 4.51 8.48
C LYS A 38 0.72 4.42 6.98
N GLU A 39 1.53 5.07 6.14
CA GLU A 39 1.38 4.98 4.69
C GLU A 39 1.54 3.54 4.18
N ARG A 40 2.56 2.82 4.64
CA ARG A 40 2.77 1.42 4.27
C ARG A 40 1.56 0.56 4.62
N HIS A 41 0.96 0.79 5.78
CA HIS A 41 -0.24 0.08 6.20
C HIS A 41 -1.43 0.34 5.26
N GLU A 42 -1.62 1.58 4.82
CA GLU A 42 -2.70 1.95 3.89
C GLU A 42 -2.47 1.40 2.48
N VAL A 43 -1.22 1.37 2.01
CA VAL A 43 -0.85 0.70 0.75
C VAL A 43 -1.21 -0.78 0.80
N VAL A 44 -0.91 -1.48 1.89
CA VAL A 44 -1.27 -2.89 2.08
C VAL A 44 -2.80 -3.09 2.07
N LYS A 45 -3.56 -2.17 2.68
CA LYS A 45 -5.03 -2.21 2.62
C LYS A 45 -5.55 -2.07 1.20
N ILE A 46 -5.00 -1.14 0.42
CA ILE A 46 -5.37 -0.92 -0.98
C ILE A 46 -5.07 -2.17 -1.82
N ILE A 47 -3.88 -2.77 -1.65
CA ILE A 47 -3.53 -4.03 -2.32
C ILE A 47 -4.55 -5.13 -1.94
N GLY A 48 -4.87 -5.27 -0.66
CA GLY A 48 -5.86 -6.23 -0.20
C GLY A 48 -7.26 -5.99 -0.79
N ALA A 49 -7.68 -4.74 -0.93
CA ALA A 49 -8.93 -4.38 -1.58
C ALA A 49 -8.91 -4.74 -3.08
N ARG A 50 -7.85 -4.38 -3.81
CA ARG A 50 -7.67 -4.74 -5.23
C ARG A 50 -7.71 -6.25 -5.44
N ILE A 51 -7.03 -7.03 -4.60
CA ILE A 51 -7.06 -8.51 -4.69
C ILE A 51 -8.48 -9.04 -4.46
N ARG A 52 -9.20 -8.51 -3.46
CA ARG A 52 -10.60 -8.92 -3.21
C ARG A 52 -11.52 -8.60 -4.38
N ASP A 53 -11.34 -7.44 -5.01
CA ASP A 53 -12.16 -7.04 -6.15
C ASP A 53 -11.89 -7.91 -7.38
N ILE A 54 -10.62 -8.24 -7.63
CA ILE A 54 -10.23 -9.13 -8.72
C ILE A 54 -10.73 -10.56 -8.49
N CYS A 55 -10.53 -11.10 -7.29
CA CYS A 55 -10.91 -12.47 -6.94
C CYS A 55 -12.36 -12.59 -6.41
N ARG A 56 -13.22 -11.61 -6.72
CA ARG A 56 -14.57 -11.51 -6.15
C ARG A 56 -15.41 -12.74 -6.48
N SER A 57 -15.37 -13.22 -7.72
CA SER A 57 -16.11 -14.42 -8.14
C SER A 57 -15.75 -15.66 -7.32
N GLU A 58 -14.45 -15.91 -7.13
CA GLU A 58 -13.97 -17.08 -6.39
C GLU A 58 -14.23 -16.97 -4.90
N LEU A 59 -14.21 -15.74 -4.37
CA LEU A 59 -14.62 -15.45 -2.99
C LEU A 59 -16.11 -15.74 -2.80
N ASP A 60 -16.97 -15.24 -3.70
CA ASP A 60 -18.41 -15.43 -3.64
C ASP A 60 -18.79 -16.90 -3.77
N ASP A 61 -18.18 -17.64 -4.71
CA ASP A 61 -18.35 -19.09 -4.85
C ASP A 61 -18.01 -19.85 -3.55
N TYR A 62 -16.90 -19.49 -2.92
CA TYR A 62 -16.48 -20.10 -1.66
C TYR A 62 -17.43 -19.76 -0.51
N VAL A 63 -17.83 -18.48 -0.37
CA VAL A 63 -18.77 -18.02 0.66
C VAL A 63 -20.12 -18.71 0.50
N ASN A 64 -20.67 -18.77 -0.72
CA ASN A 64 -21.94 -19.43 -1.01
C ASN A 64 -21.89 -20.92 -0.65
N CYS A 65 -20.81 -21.62 -1.00
CA CYS A 65 -20.66 -23.00 -0.57
C CYS A 65 -20.58 -23.13 0.96
N TYR A 66 -19.86 -22.22 1.62
CA TYR A 66 -19.63 -22.29 3.05
C TYR A 66 -20.90 -22.02 3.87
N THR A 67 -21.81 -21.18 3.37
CA THR A 67 -23.08 -20.85 4.04
C THR A 67 -24.16 -21.90 3.82
N GLU A 68 -24.14 -22.63 2.70
CA GLU A 68 -25.18 -23.60 2.34
C GLU A 68 -24.97 -25.01 2.90
N LYS A 69 -23.74 -25.39 3.27
CA LYS A 69 -23.38 -26.77 3.62
C LYS A 69 -23.17 -26.95 5.11
N THR A 70 -23.65 -28.08 5.65
CA THR A 70 -23.51 -28.44 7.07
C THR A 70 -22.08 -28.85 7.46
N TRP A 71 -21.26 -29.29 6.50
CA TRP A 71 -19.85 -29.70 6.70
C TRP A 71 -18.90 -28.99 5.72
N PRO A 72 -18.88 -27.64 5.71
CA PRO A 72 -18.32 -26.85 4.62
C PRO A 72 -16.80 -27.02 4.48
N ALA A 73 -16.10 -27.36 5.57
CA ALA A 73 -14.66 -27.62 5.55
C ALA A 73 -14.24 -28.73 4.57
N PHE A 74 -15.08 -29.75 4.36
CA PHE A 74 -14.80 -30.85 3.44
C PHE A 74 -15.50 -30.65 2.09
N THR A 75 -16.73 -30.14 2.09
CA THR A 75 -17.53 -30.02 0.87
C THR A 75 -17.06 -28.87 -0.03
N CYS A 76 -16.58 -27.77 0.55
CA CYS A 76 -16.18 -26.56 -0.18
C CYS A 76 -14.68 -26.48 -0.48
N LYS A 77 -13.98 -27.62 -0.39
CA LYS A 77 -12.52 -27.68 -0.60
C LYS A 77 -12.14 -27.19 -1.99
N LYS A 78 -12.94 -27.50 -3.02
CA LYS A 78 -12.64 -27.13 -4.41
C LYS A 78 -12.72 -25.62 -4.61
N GLU A 79 -13.74 -24.99 -4.06
CA GLU A 79 -14.00 -23.56 -4.08
C GLU A 79 -12.92 -22.82 -3.28
N ALA A 80 -12.56 -23.34 -2.11
CA ALA A 80 -11.46 -22.83 -1.30
C ALA A 80 -10.13 -22.84 -2.05
N GLU A 81 -9.80 -23.92 -2.77
CA GLU A 81 -8.56 -23.99 -3.57
C GLU A 81 -8.59 -23.09 -4.82
N ARG A 82 -9.76 -22.81 -5.40
CA ARG A 82 -9.89 -21.80 -6.47
C ARG A 82 -9.63 -20.40 -5.93
N MET A 83 -10.30 -20.02 -4.84
CA MET A 83 -10.10 -18.75 -4.15
C MET A 83 -8.64 -18.54 -3.74
N LYS A 84 -8.01 -19.54 -3.08
CA LYS A 84 -6.59 -19.45 -2.67
C LYS A 84 -5.65 -19.27 -3.86
N ARG A 85 -5.91 -19.94 -4.98
CA ARG A 85 -5.08 -19.79 -6.20
C ARG A 85 -5.18 -18.38 -6.77
N CYS A 86 -6.39 -17.82 -6.86
CA CYS A 86 -6.57 -16.44 -7.31
C CYS A 86 -5.83 -15.46 -6.38
N ILE A 87 -6.07 -15.56 -5.06
CA ILE A 87 -5.43 -14.67 -4.08
C ILE A 87 -3.91 -14.76 -4.16
N ARG A 88 -3.33 -15.97 -4.16
CA ARG A 88 -1.86 -16.14 -4.23
C ARG A 88 -1.27 -15.59 -5.52
N HIS A 89 -1.94 -15.77 -6.64
CA HIS A 89 -1.48 -15.26 -7.92
C HIS A 89 -1.35 -13.73 -7.89
N TYR A 90 -2.40 -13.02 -7.48
CA TYR A 90 -2.39 -11.56 -7.44
C TYR A 90 -1.61 -10.98 -6.26
N GLN A 91 -1.51 -11.71 -5.15
CA GLN A 91 -0.63 -11.33 -4.05
C GLN A 91 0.82 -11.25 -4.53
N ASN A 92 1.31 -12.28 -5.22
CA ASN A 92 2.68 -12.30 -5.75
C ASN A 92 2.97 -11.15 -6.73
N ILE A 93 1.95 -10.69 -7.47
CA ILE A 93 2.07 -9.60 -8.45
C ILE A 93 2.01 -8.23 -7.75
N LEU A 94 1.05 -8.04 -6.83
CA LEU A 94 0.73 -6.72 -6.26
C LEU A 94 1.50 -6.39 -4.99
N THR A 95 2.10 -7.38 -4.31
CA THR A 95 2.92 -7.12 -3.12
C THR A 95 4.39 -6.86 -3.43
N THR A 96 4.78 -6.73 -4.70
CA THR A 96 6.17 -6.39 -5.05
C THR A 96 6.52 -4.96 -4.59
N PRO A 97 7.79 -4.67 -4.30
CA PRO A 97 8.22 -3.32 -3.91
C PRO A 97 7.83 -2.25 -4.93
N GLU A 98 7.87 -2.57 -6.21
CA GLU A 98 7.53 -1.67 -7.32
C GLU A 98 6.03 -1.34 -7.31
N SER A 99 5.19 -2.34 -7.12
CA SER A 99 3.72 -2.17 -7.02
C SER A 99 3.34 -1.33 -5.81
N GLN A 100 3.99 -1.58 -4.66
CA GLN A 100 3.79 -0.78 -3.46
C GLN A 100 4.22 0.68 -3.69
N GLN A 101 5.35 0.89 -4.36
CA GLN A 101 5.85 2.23 -4.69
C GLN A 101 4.88 2.98 -5.61
N GLN A 102 4.35 2.34 -6.65
CA GLN A 102 3.38 2.96 -7.55
C GLN A 102 2.13 3.43 -6.80
N ILE A 103 1.62 2.62 -5.88
CA ILE A 103 0.46 3.00 -5.04
C ILE A 103 0.82 4.17 -4.12
N MET A 104 2.00 4.17 -3.51
CA MET A 104 2.45 5.30 -2.69
C MET A 104 2.58 6.59 -3.50
N GLU A 105 3.09 6.53 -4.72
CA GLU A 105 3.21 7.67 -5.63
C GLU A 105 1.85 8.19 -6.10
N GLU A 106 0.92 7.29 -6.40
CA GLU A 106 -0.47 7.63 -6.73
C GLU A 106 -1.12 8.39 -5.57
N ARG A 107 -1.00 7.88 -4.34
CA ARG A 107 -1.51 8.52 -3.12
C ARG A 107 -0.87 9.87 -2.84
N LEU A 108 0.42 10.01 -3.13
CA LEU A 108 1.12 11.29 -2.99
C LEU A 108 0.56 12.31 -3.98
N ARG A 109 0.35 11.90 -5.25
CA ARG A 109 -0.19 12.75 -6.31
C ARG A 109 -1.63 13.18 -6.03
N THR A 110 -2.46 12.32 -5.44
CA THR A 110 -3.85 12.63 -5.08
C THR A 110 -3.99 13.37 -3.75
N GLY A 111 -2.88 13.58 -3.02
CA GLY A 111 -2.90 14.26 -1.72
C GLY A 111 -3.39 13.39 -0.56
N GLU A 112 -3.60 12.09 -0.78
CA GLU A 112 -4.04 11.14 0.25
C GLU A 112 -2.88 10.58 1.10
N SER A 113 -1.63 10.80 0.67
CA SER A 113 -0.46 10.24 1.34
C SER A 113 -0.23 10.84 2.73
N PHE A 114 0.00 9.98 3.71
CA PHE A 114 0.38 10.38 5.07
C PHE A 114 1.82 10.84 5.17
N VAL A 115 2.65 10.50 4.18
CA VAL A 115 4.10 10.72 4.25
C VAL A 115 4.47 12.18 4.06
N VAL A 116 3.57 13.03 3.55
CA VAL A 116 3.86 14.46 3.42
C VAL A 116 4.07 15.05 4.82
N PRO A 117 5.32 15.35 5.22
CA PRO A 117 5.57 16.01 6.49
C PRO A 117 4.92 17.39 6.41
N SER A 118 4.42 17.88 7.55
CA SER A 118 3.74 19.18 7.66
C SER A 118 4.56 20.32 7.04
N PHE A 119 5.89 20.26 7.16
CA PHE A 119 6.83 21.23 6.60
C PHE A 119 7.15 21.10 5.09
N LEU A 120 6.71 20.01 4.42
CA LEU A 120 6.77 19.90 2.95
C LEU A 120 5.45 20.23 2.27
N LYS A 121 4.35 20.40 3.01
CA LYS A 121 3.06 20.82 2.43
C LYS A 121 3.18 22.16 1.71
N ASP A 122 3.91 23.11 2.28
CA ASP A 122 4.13 24.44 1.68
C ASP A 122 5.13 24.43 0.50
N LYS A 123 5.97 23.39 0.38
CA LYS A 123 6.99 23.27 -0.68
C LYS A 123 6.63 22.27 -1.79
N MET A 124 5.47 21.61 -1.68
CA MET A 124 4.93 20.67 -2.66
C MET A 124 3.52 21.08 -3.09
N GLN A 125 3.30 22.38 -3.34
CA GLN A 125 2.21 22.77 -4.22
C GLN A 125 2.43 22.05 -5.56
N PRO A 126 1.42 21.32 -6.09
CA PRO A 126 1.48 20.89 -7.47
C PRO A 126 1.71 22.13 -8.34
N PRO A 127 2.49 22.05 -9.43
CA PRO A 127 2.57 23.18 -10.36
C PRO A 127 1.14 23.56 -10.74
N GLU A 128 0.78 24.82 -10.48
CA GLU A 128 -0.49 25.37 -10.91
C GLU A 128 -0.60 25.19 -12.44
N LEU A 129 -1.78 24.76 -12.88
CA LEU A 129 -2.15 24.60 -14.29
C LEU A 129 -1.99 25.90 -15.07
#